data_AF-A0AAW0ATS5-F1
#
_entry.id   AF-A0AAW0ATS5-F1
#
_cell.length_a   1.000
_cell.length_b   1.000
_cell.length_c   1.000
_cell.angle_alpha   90.00
_cell.angle_beta   90.00
_cell.angle_gamma   90.00
#
_symmetry.space_group_name_H-M   'P 1'
#
loop_
_entity.id
_entity.type
_entity.pdbx_description
1 polymer ?
#
loop_
_entity_poly.entity_id
_entity_poly.type
_entity_poly.pdbx_seq_one_letter_code
_entity_poly.pdbx_strand_id
1 'polypeptide(L)'
;MVFDEQPNANYNTLDYTATIPVYNARFTTFNAATDIDRIGEVLPQYTDNNGEIRNNSCAAVGYTITQARYKDGKEHIHFNLKWVIVVGEP
;
A
#
# COMPACT_ATOMS: atom_id res chain seq x y z
N MET A 1 11.49 -5.61 24.96
CA MET A 1 12.66 -6.02 24.16
C MET A 1 13.19 -4.76 23.51
N VAL A 2 14.35 -4.28 23.97
CA VAL A 2 15.02 -3.09 23.41
C VAL A 2 16.01 -3.62 22.38
N PHE A 3 15.84 -3.25 21.12
CA PHE A 3 16.77 -3.66 20.06
C PHE A 3 18.02 -2.78 20.14
N ASP A 4 19.19 -3.41 20.26
CA ASP A 4 20.45 -2.72 20.58
C ASP A 4 21.27 -2.33 19.33
N GLU A 5 20.80 -2.66 18.13
CA GLU A 5 21.42 -2.19 16.90
C GLU A 5 20.98 -0.75 16.61
N GLN A 6 21.95 0.14 16.39
CA GLN A 6 21.68 1.37 15.64
C GLN A 6 21.01 0.93 14.33
N PRO A 7 19.80 1.42 13.99
CA PRO A 7 19.22 1.07 12.71
C PRO A 7 20.19 1.60 11.66
N ASN A 8 20.89 0.69 10.97
CA ASN A 8 21.52 1.00 9.70
C ASN A 8 20.48 1.81 8.93
N ALA A 9 20.85 3.01 8.50
CA ALA A 9 19.98 4.00 7.91
C ALA A 9 19.39 3.59 6.54
N ASN A 10 19.30 2.29 6.28
CA ASN A 10 18.39 1.71 5.30
C ASN A 10 17.06 1.48 6.02
N TYR A 11 16.42 2.58 6.40
CA TYR A 11 14.98 2.52 6.46
C TYR A 11 14.55 2.05 5.09
N ASN A 12 13.83 0.95 5.01
CA ASN A 12 12.89 0.76 3.93
C ASN A 12 11.84 1.87 4.09
N THR A 13 12.22 3.13 3.81
CA THR A 13 11.44 3.92 2.87
C THR A 13 11.03 2.95 1.79
N LEU A 14 9.76 2.94 1.35
CA LEU A 14 9.45 2.34 0.06
C LEU A 14 10.63 2.69 -0.84
N ASP A 15 11.44 1.70 -1.25
CA ASP A 15 12.50 1.98 -2.20
C ASP A 15 11.80 2.81 -3.25
N TYR A 16 12.39 3.92 -3.70
CA TYR A 16 11.70 4.76 -4.69
C TYR A 16 11.29 3.97 -5.96
N THR A 17 11.79 2.73 -6.09
CA THR A 17 11.48 1.71 -7.09
C THR A 17 10.43 0.65 -6.68
N ALA A 18 9.98 0.61 -5.42
CA ALA A 18 8.97 -0.31 -4.93
C ALA A 18 7.62 0.00 -5.59
N THR A 19 7.31 -0.77 -6.63
CA THR A 19 6.07 -0.60 -7.41
C THR A 19 4.92 -1.19 -6.61
N ILE A 20 4.09 -0.33 -6.03
CA ILE A 20 2.85 -0.74 -5.37
C ILE A 20 1.85 -1.10 -6.47
N PRO A 21 1.31 -2.34 -6.49
CA PRO A 21 0.35 -2.71 -7.52
C PRO A 21 -0.95 -1.95 -7.33
N VAL A 22 -1.47 -1.41 -8.44
CA VAL A 22 -2.74 -0.69 -8.50
C VAL A 22 -3.71 -1.49 -9.36
N TYR A 23 -4.93 -1.67 -8.88
CA TYR A 23 -5.96 -2.49 -9.49
C TYR A 23 -7.23 -1.68 -9.74
N ASN A 24 -8.00 -2.05 -10.76
CA ASN A 24 -9.23 -1.38 -11.15
C ASN A 24 -10.47 -2.23 -10.80
N ALA A 25 -11.27 -1.76 -9.85
CA ALA A 25 -12.50 -2.43 -9.40
C ALA A 25 -13.79 -1.69 -9.82
N ARG A 26 -13.71 -0.62 -10.62
CA ARG A 26 -14.88 0.22 -10.97
C ARG A 26 -16.01 -0.54 -11.66
N PHE A 27 -15.68 -1.63 -12.36
CA PHE A 27 -16.63 -2.43 -13.13
C PHE A 27 -16.51 -3.93 -12.85
N THR A 28 -15.82 -4.31 -11.78
CA THR A 28 -15.54 -5.70 -11.42
C THR A 28 -16.06 -5.97 -10.02
N THR A 29 -16.85 -7.02 -9.85
CA THR A 29 -17.27 -7.45 -8.52
C THR A 29 -16.06 -7.93 -7.73
N PHE A 30 -15.83 -7.32 -6.58
CA PHE A 30 -14.73 -7.65 -5.68
C PHE A 30 -15.25 -7.77 -4.25
N ASN A 31 -14.98 -8.90 -3.60
CA ASN A 31 -15.29 -9.10 -2.20
C ASN A 31 -13.99 -9.21 -1.40
N ALA A 32 -13.69 -8.17 -0.63
CA ALA A 32 -12.49 -8.12 0.21
C ALA A 32 -12.39 -9.27 1.24
N ALA A 33 -13.51 -9.90 1.61
CA ALA A 33 -13.48 -11.03 2.55
C ALA A 33 -12.99 -12.34 1.91
N THR A 34 -13.10 -12.50 0.59
CA THR A 34 -12.80 -13.76 -0.12
C THR A 34 -11.74 -13.64 -1.21
N ASP A 35 -11.53 -12.42 -1.72
CA ASP A 35 -10.75 -12.19 -2.94
C ASP A 35 -9.41 -11.50 -2.65
N ILE A 36 -9.18 -11.05 -1.42
CA ILE A 36 -8.02 -10.26 -1.03
C ILE A 36 -6.68 -10.95 -1.33
N ASP A 37 -6.58 -12.26 -1.04
CA ASP A 37 -5.34 -13.03 -1.20
C ASP A 37 -5.01 -13.32 -2.68
N ARG A 38 -5.98 -13.09 -3.57
CA ARG A 38 -5.93 -13.37 -5.00
C ARG A 38 -6.33 -12.14 -5.82
N ILE A 39 -6.12 -10.94 -5.27
CA ILE A 39 -6.43 -9.66 -5.91
C ILE A 39 -5.87 -9.58 -7.33
N GLY A 40 -4.62 -10.00 -7.55
CA GLY A 40 -3.98 -9.92 -8.87
C GLY A 40 -4.57 -10.83 -9.93
N GLU A 41 -5.37 -11.83 -9.53
CA GLU A 41 -6.10 -12.72 -10.43
C GLU A 41 -7.54 -12.23 -10.67
N VAL A 42 -8.14 -11.61 -9.65
CA VAL A 42 -9.54 -11.19 -9.65
C VAL A 42 -9.73 -9.80 -10.27
N LEU A 43 -8.81 -8.88 -9.99
CA LEU A 43 -8.89 -7.51 -10.47
C LEU A 43 -7.86 -7.24 -11.58
N PRO A 44 -8.28 -6.58 -12.67
CA PRO A 44 -7.35 -6.13 -13.68
C PRO A 44 -6.41 -5.06 -13.11
N GLN A 45 -5.19 -5.02 -13.65
CA GLN A 45 -4.25 -3.95 -13.35
C GLN A 45 -4.85 -2.59 -13.80
N TYR A 46 -4.61 -1.55 -13.00
CA TYR A 46 -4.99 -0.20 -13.35
C TYR A 46 -4.03 0.35 -14.40
N THR A 47 -4.54 0.60 -15.61
CA THR A 47 -3.78 1.11 -16.76
C THR A 47 -4.24 2.48 -17.24
N ASP A 48 -5.26 3.03 -16.60
CA ASP A 48 -5.86 4.30 -17.00
C ASP A 48 -4.92 5.46 -16.70
N ASN A 49 -5.01 6.53 -17.50
CA ASN A 49 -4.27 7.77 -17.28
C ASN A 49 -2.75 7.53 -17.06
N ASN A 50 -2.14 6.68 -17.88
CA ASN A 50 -0.72 6.27 -17.77
C ASN A 50 -0.36 5.64 -16.40
N GLY A 51 -1.32 5.04 -15.71
CA GLY A 51 -1.16 4.47 -14.38
C GLY A 51 -1.34 5.47 -13.24
N GLU A 52 -1.63 6.74 -13.52
CA GLU A 52 -1.85 7.75 -12.49
C GLU A 52 -3.33 7.81 -12.08
N ILE A 53 -3.58 7.58 -10.79
CA ILE A 53 -4.91 7.72 -10.19
C ILE A 53 -5.32 9.20 -10.21
N ARG A 54 -6.44 9.51 -10.85
CA ARG A 54 -6.93 10.90 -10.97
C ARG A 54 -7.21 11.51 -9.59
N ASN A 55 -7.03 12.82 -9.49
CA ASN A 55 -7.44 13.53 -8.28
C ASN A 55 -8.96 13.36 -8.04
N ASN A 56 -9.40 13.32 -6.78
CA ASN A 56 -10.78 13.02 -6.36
C ASN A 56 -11.28 11.60 -6.68
N SER A 57 -10.40 10.65 -7.01
CA SER A 57 -10.77 9.24 -7.12
C SER A 57 -11.07 8.62 -5.75
N CYS A 58 -11.92 7.60 -5.76
CA CYS A 58 -12.23 6.80 -4.59
C CYS A 58 -11.43 5.50 -4.68
N ALA A 59 -10.58 5.22 -3.69
CA ALA A 59 -9.71 4.05 -3.68
C ALA A 59 -9.61 3.41 -2.28
N ALA A 60 -9.50 2.08 -2.26
CA ALA A 60 -9.14 1.32 -1.08
C ALA A 60 -7.62 1.08 -1.09
N VAL A 61 -6.98 1.22 0.07
CA VAL A 61 -5.52 1.07 0.21
C VAL A 61 -5.23 -0.01 1.25
N GLY A 62 -4.54 -1.07 0.84
CA GLY A 62 -4.04 -2.09 1.73
C GLY A 62 -2.67 -1.70 2.27
N TYR A 63 -2.51 -1.71 3.59
CA TYR A 63 -1.24 -1.40 4.23
C TYR A 63 -1.02 -2.24 5.48
N THR A 64 0.24 -2.40 5.87
CA THR A 64 0.62 -2.90 7.19
C THR A 64 1.30 -1.79 7.97
N ILE A 65 0.92 -1.62 9.24
CA ILE A 65 1.54 -0.65 10.14
C ILE A 65 2.62 -1.35 10.96
N THR A 66 3.78 -0.70 11.06
CA THR A 66 4.80 -1.05 12.04
C THR A 66 5.02 0.15 12.96
N GLN A 67 4.86 -0.07 14.26
CA GLN A 67 5.08 0.94 15.29
C GLN A 67 6.29 0.53 16.10
N ALA A 68 7.29 1.40 16.19
CA ALA A 68 8.52 1.14 16.91
C ALA A 68 8.95 2.36 17.72
N ARG A 69 9.42 2.11 18.94
CA ARG A 69 10.01 3.13 19.80
C ARG A 69 11.52 3.04 19.69
N TYR A 70 12.15 4.12 19.23
CA TYR A 70 13.58 4.15 18.97
C TYR A 70 14.34 4.69 20.18
N LYS A 71 15.68 4.54 20.18
CA LYS A 71 16.57 5.00 21.26
C LYS A 71 16.51 6.51 21.49
N ASP A 72 16.01 7.29 20.53
CA ASP A 72 15.74 8.72 20.65
C ASP A 72 14.49 9.04 21.50
N GLY A 73 13.82 8.01 22.03
CA GLY A 73 12.62 8.11 22.85
C GLY A 73 11.36 8.40 22.06
N LYS A 74 11.47 8.66 20.75
CA LYS A 74 10.35 8.96 19.86
C LYS A 74 9.71 7.67 19.37
N GLU A 75 8.41 7.78 19.15
CA GLU A 75 7.62 6.76 18.51
C GLU A 75 7.55 7.05 17.03
N HIS A 76 7.86 6.05 16.21
CA HIS A 76 7.78 6.17 14.77
C HIS A 76 6.76 5.15 14.26
N ILE A 77 5.90 5.62 13.36
CA ILE A 77 4.86 4.82 12.71
C ILE A 77 5.22 4.71 11.23
N HIS A 78 5.35 3.48 10.76
CA HIS A 78 5.70 3.17 9.38
C HIS A 78 4.50 2.52 8.69
N PHE A 79 4.08 3.11 7.56
CA PHE A 79 3.05 2.55 6.69
C PHE A 79 3.71 1.84 5.53
N ASN A 80 3.52 0.53 5.43
CA ASN A 80 4.00 -0.26 4.31
C ASN A 80 2.80 -0.56 3.39
N LEU A 81 2.69 0.19 2.30
CA LEU A 81 1.64 0.00 1.32
C LEU A 81 1.81 -1.34 0.59
N LYS A 82 0.71 -2.06 0.37
CA LYS A 82 0.68 -3.39 -0.23
C LYS A 82 0.00 -3.40 -1.60
N TRP A 83 -1.09 -2.66 -1.73
CA TRP A 83 -1.85 -2.52 -2.97
C TRP A 83 -2.79 -1.32 -2.89
N VAL A 84 -3.24 -0.86 -4.05
CA VAL A 84 -4.31 0.14 -4.20
C VAL A 84 -5.39 -0.42 -5.11
N ILE A 85 -6.66 -0.26 -4.74
CA ILE A 85 -7.81 -0.66 -5.56
C ILE A 85 -8.65 0.59 -5.84
N VAL A 86 -8.74 0.99 -7.10
CA VAL A 86 -9.57 2.11 -7.53
C VAL A 86 -11.01 1.63 -7.69
N VAL A 87 -11.93 2.20 -6.90
CA VAL A 87 -13.35 1.83 -6.88
C VAL A 87 -14.25 2.87 -7.56
N GLY A 88 -13.74 4.09 -7.75
CA GLY A 88 -14.45 5.15 -8.48
C GLY A 88 -13.51 6.26 -8.91
N GLU A 89 -13.88 6.96 -9.98
CA GLU A 89 -13.18 8.15 -10.48
C GLU A 89 -14.19 9.26 -10.79
N PRO A 90 -13.74 10.53 -10.87
CA PRO A 90 -14.57 11.65 -11.31
C PRO A 90 -15.01 11.55 -12.77
#